data_AF-A0A933GFY6-F1
#
_entry.id   AF-A0A933GFY6-F1
#
_cell.length_a   1.000
_cell.length_b   1.000
_cell.length_c   1.000
_cell.angle_alpha   90.00
_cell.angle_beta   90.00
_cell.angle_gamma   90.00
#
_symmetry.space_group_name_H-M   'P 1'
#
loop_
_entity.id
_entity.type
_entity.pdbx_description
1 polymer ?
#
loop_
_entity_poly.entity_id
_entity_poly.type
_entity_poly.pdbx_seq_one_letter_code
_entity_poly.pdbx_strand_id
1 'polypeptide(L)'
;MDYRQSRPWMEVILPLYTLTLLILYYHPQSLPPAIEEVLVDGMFRWVVWGIAGALGGILALSALFLAFCLVYSPIYLVENAMRILDPQAWVDEREVRFYAGCFVILCGLLALVFLNPHAALVIFTLLAGSAQFLWRFLV
;
A
#
# COMPACT_ATOMS: atom_id res chain seq x y z
N MET A 1 16.50 3.84 -15.91
CA MET A 1 15.78 2.54 -15.91
C MET A 1 14.48 2.74 -16.66
N ASP A 2 14.25 2.00 -17.74
CA ASP A 2 13.05 2.13 -18.58
C ASP A 2 11.79 1.68 -17.83
N TYR A 3 10.93 2.61 -17.47
CA TYR A 3 9.64 2.39 -16.78
C TYR A 3 8.55 1.76 -17.67
N ARG A 4 8.89 1.23 -18.86
CA ARG A 4 7.90 0.90 -19.92
C ARG A 4 7.34 -0.53 -19.91
N GLN A 5 7.64 -1.37 -18.92
CA GLN A 5 7.07 -2.72 -18.85
C GLN A 5 6.68 -3.17 -17.44
N SER A 6 6.02 -2.32 -16.65
CA SER A 6 5.11 -2.89 -15.65
C SER A 6 3.95 -3.54 -16.41
N ARG A 7 3.87 -4.87 -16.37
CA ARG A 7 2.71 -5.57 -16.93
C ARG A 7 1.49 -5.04 -16.16
N PRO A 8 0.47 -4.45 -16.82
CA PRO A 8 -0.64 -3.77 -16.14
C PRO A 8 -1.35 -4.69 -15.15
N TRP A 9 -1.34 -6.00 -15.41
CA TRP A 9 -1.84 -7.04 -14.53
C TRP A 9 -1.15 -7.07 -13.15
N MET A 10 0.15 -6.80 -13.05
CA MET A 10 0.87 -6.80 -11.78
C MET A 10 0.46 -5.63 -10.88
N GLU A 11 0.05 -4.50 -11.47
CA GLU A 11 -0.46 -3.34 -10.74
C GLU A 11 -1.84 -3.62 -10.14
N VAL A 12 -2.61 -4.55 -10.72
CA VAL A 12 -3.99 -4.86 -10.33
C VAL A 12 -4.10 -6.05 -9.36
N ILE A 13 -3.17 -7.02 -9.44
CA ILE A 13 -3.22 -8.23 -8.59
C ILE A 13 -3.16 -7.89 -7.10
N LEU A 14 -2.24 -7.02 -6.68
CA LEU A 14 -2.07 -6.71 -5.25
C LEU A 14 -3.26 -5.94 -4.66
N PRO A 15 -3.81 -4.89 -5.32
CA PRO A 15 -5.05 -4.26 -4.87
C PRO A 15 -6.24 -5.21 -4.80
N LEU A 16 -6.42 -6.08 -5.81
CA LEU A 16 -7.49 -7.07 -5.79
C LEU A 16 -7.32 -8.06 -4.63
N TYR A 17 -6.09 -8.52 -4.38
CA TYR A 17 -5.78 -9.37 -3.26
C TYR A 17 -6.08 -8.69 -1.92
N THR A 18 -5.64 -7.44 -1.74
CA THR A 18 -5.92 -6.66 -0.53
C THR A 18 -7.42 -6.45 -0.31
N LEU A 19 -8.16 -6.10 -1.36
CA LEU A 19 -9.62 -5.94 -1.29
C LEU A 19 -10.30 -7.26 -0.89
N THR A 20 -9.90 -8.36 -1.51
CA THR A 20 -10.42 -9.69 -1.20
C THR A 20 -10.12 -10.07 0.26
N LEU A 21 -8.90 -9.80 0.75
CA LEU A 21 -8.51 -10.04 2.13
C LEU A 21 -9.37 -9.24 3.11
N LEU A 22 -9.62 -7.96 2.81
CA LEU A 22 -10.48 -7.11 3.64
C LEU A 22 -11.93 -7.59 3.65
N ILE A 23 -12.49 -7.97 2.49
CA ILE A 23 -13.84 -8.53 2.41
C ILE A 23 -13.94 -9.82 3.24
N LEU A 24 -12.97 -10.72 3.10
CA LEU A 24 -12.94 -11.97 3.87
C LEU A 24 -12.75 -11.74 5.38
N TYR A 25 -11.97 -10.72 5.75
CA TYR A 25 -11.76 -10.35 7.15
C TYR A 25 -13.05 -9.83 7.81
N TYR A 26 -13.82 -8.99 7.12
CA TYR A 26 -15.07 -8.43 7.64
C TYR A 26 -16.29 -9.34 7.45
N HIS A 27 -16.27 -10.19 6.43
CA HIS A 27 -17.35 -11.11 6.09
C HIS A 27 -16.84 -12.53 5.87
N PRO A 28 -16.34 -13.21 6.93
CA PRO A 28 -15.80 -14.56 6.82
C PRO A 28 -16.84 -15.59 6.31
N GLN A 29 -18.13 -15.30 6.51
CA GLN A 29 -19.24 -16.13 6.01
C GLN A 29 -19.42 -16.08 4.48
N SER A 30 -18.72 -15.17 3.79
CA SER A 30 -18.77 -15.06 2.32
C SER A 30 -17.91 -16.10 1.61
N LEU A 31 -17.15 -16.92 2.36
CA LEU A 31 -16.43 -18.05 1.79
C LEU A 31 -17.44 -19.10 1.31
N PRO A 32 -17.48 -19.43 0.01
CA PRO A 32 -18.35 -20.46 -0.49
C PRO A 32 -18.02 -21.80 0.21
N PRO A 33 -19.01 -22.53 0.74
CA PRO A 33 -18.77 -23.84 1.36
C PRO A 33 -18.15 -24.86 0.38
N ALA A 34 -18.33 -24.65 -0.93
CA ALA A 34 -17.68 -25.44 -1.98
C ALA A 34 -16.14 -25.31 -1.99
N ILE A 35 -15.57 -24.23 -1.44
CA ILE A 35 -14.11 -24.09 -1.28
C ILE A 35 -13.62 -25.11 -0.23
N GLU A 36 -14.38 -25.36 0.84
CA GLU A 36 -14.00 -26.36 1.85
C GLU A 36 -14.00 -27.78 1.29
N GLU A 37 -14.95 -28.12 0.41
CA GLU A 37 -15.08 -29.45 -0.21
C GLU A 37 -14.08 -29.69 -1.36
N VAL A 38 -13.72 -28.67 -2.15
CA VAL A 38 -12.73 -28.78 -3.24
C VAL A 38 -11.28 -28.71 -2.72
N LEU A 39 -11.02 -28.05 -1.58
CA LEU A 39 -9.70 -28.04 -0.92
C LEU A 39 -9.35 -29.34 -0.16
N VAL A 40 -10.22 -30.36 -0.20
CA VAL A 40 -9.98 -31.66 0.43
C VAL A 40 -8.82 -32.42 -0.23
N ASP A 41 -8.45 -32.04 -1.46
CA ASP A 41 -7.24 -32.56 -2.11
C ASP A 41 -5.99 -31.87 -1.53
N GLY A 42 -5.26 -32.59 -0.66
CA GLY A 42 -4.24 -32.02 0.22
C GLY A 42 -3.14 -31.21 -0.49
N MET A 43 -2.80 -31.53 -1.73
CA MET A 43 -1.80 -30.79 -2.52
C MET A 43 -2.30 -29.41 -2.96
N PHE A 44 -3.57 -29.30 -3.36
CA PHE A 44 -4.16 -28.04 -3.81
C PHE A 44 -4.24 -27.02 -2.67
N ARG A 45 -4.50 -27.50 -1.45
CA ARG A 45 -4.50 -26.67 -0.23
C ARG A 45 -3.17 -25.97 -0.01
N TRP A 46 -2.05 -26.69 -0.05
CA TRP A 46 -0.73 -26.10 0.18
C TRP A 46 -0.36 -25.07 -0.89
N VAL A 47 -0.76 -25.29 -2.14
CA VAL A 47 -0.55 -24.32 -3.22
C VAL A 47 -1.31 -23.02 -2.97
N VAL A 48 -2.60 -23.11 -2.60
CA VAL A 48 -3.42 -21.92 -2.30
C VAL A 48 -2.88 -21.15 -1.10
N TRP A 49 -2.52 -21.85 -0.02
CA TRP A 49 -1.91 -21.22 1.16
C TRP A 49 -0.53 -20.63 0.86
N GLY A 50 0.26 -21.28 -0.01
CA GLY A 50 1.54 -20.75 -0.48
C GLY A 50 1.37 -19.45 -1.26
N ILE A 51 0.39 -19.38 -2.17
CA ILE A 51 0.07 -18.16 -2.93
C ILE A 51 -0.42 -17.05 -2.00
N ALA A 52 -1.37 -17.36 -1.10
CA ALA A 52 -1.88 -16.39 -0.12
C ALA A 52 -0.75 -15.89 0.81
N GLY A 53 0.12 -16.77 1.28
CA GLY A 53 1.28 -16.41 2.08
C GLY A 53 2.26 -15.51 1.32
N ALA A 54 2.56 -15.82 0.06
CA ALA A 54 3.44 -15.01 -0.78
C ALA A 54 2.85 -13.62 -1.05
N LEU A 55 1.57 -13.53 -1.43
CA LEU A 55 0.88 -12.25 -1.65
C LEU A 55 0.74 -11.45 -0.35
N GLY A 56 0.48 -12.11 0.78
CA GLY A 56 0.49 -11.50 2.11
C GLY A 56 1.85 -10.93 2.48
N GLY A 57 2.94 -11.66 2.19
CA GLY A 57 4.31 -11.18 2.39
C GLY A 57 4.64 -9.96 1.51
N ILE A 58 4.25 -9.98 0.24
CA ILE A 58 4.41 -8.84 -0.67
C ILE A 58 3.62 -7.63 -0.15
N LEU A 59 2.39 -7.83 0.29
CA LEU A 59 1.57 -6.78 0.88
C LEU A 59 2.21 -6.20 2.15
N ALA A 60 2.75 -7.05 3.03
CA ALA A 60 3.44 -6.63 4.24
C ALA A 60 4.70 -5.81 3.93
N LEU A 61 5.50 -6.23 2.95
CA LEU A 61 6.66 -5.45 2.48
C LEU A 61 6.24 -4.11 1.88
N SER A 62 5.17 -4.08 1.07
CA SER A 62 4.62 -2.84 0.52
C SER A 62 4.13 -1.90 1.62
N ALA A 63 3.44 -2.44 2.62
CA ALA A 63 2.97 -1.68 3.78
C ALA A 63 4.14 -1.11 4.60
N LEU A 64 5.21 -1.88 4.79
CA LEU A 64 6.41 -1.42 5.48
C LEU A 64 7.09 -0.27 4.73
N PHE A 65 7.23 -0.40 3.40
CA PHE A 65 7.80 0.65 2.58
C PHE A 65 6.93 1.92 2.59
N LEU A 66 5.61 1.77 2.45
CA LEU A 66 4.68 2.90 2.55
C LEU A 66 4.79 3.58 3.93
N ALA A 67 4.79 2.80 5.02
CA ALA A 67 4.95 3.32 6.37
C ALA A 67 6.27 4.09 6.54
N PHE A 68 7.36 3.54 6.00
CA PHE A 68 8.66 4.23 6.00
C PHE A 68 8.58 5.58 5.28
N CYS A 69 8.04 5.62 4.05
CA CYS A 69 7.89 6.88 3.31
C CYS A 69 7.00 7.90 4.03
N LEU A 70 5.90 7.45 4.63
CA LEU A 70 5.00 8.30 5.41
C LEU A 70 5.73 8.91 6.61
N VAL A 71 6.40 8.09 7.42
CA VAL A 71 7.11 8.54 8.63
C VAL A 71 8.34 9.39 8.31
N TYR A 72 9.03 9.09 7.20
CA TYR A 72 10.19 9.85 6.75
C TYR A 72 9.80 11.21 6.14
N SER A 73 8.59 11.34 5.59
CA SER A 73 8.13 12.57 4.94
C SER A 73 8.28 13.87 5.76
N PRO A 74 7.89 13.97 7.05
CA PRO A 74 8.10 15.18 7.83
C PRO A 74 9.59 15.51 8.01
N ILE A 75 10.43 14.49 8.21
CA ILE A 75 11.89 14.68 8.40
C ILE A 75 12.49 15.26 7.12
N TYR A 76 12.19 14.64 5.98
CA TYR A 76 12.68 15.11 4.68
C TYR A 76 12.25 16.56 4.40
N LEU A 77 10.98 16.90 4.65
CA LEU A 77 10.46 18.25 4.39
C LEU A 77 11.09 19.30 5.31
N VAL A 78 11.33 18.98 6.59
CA VAL A 78 11.99 19.89 7.54
C VAL A 78 13.45 20.10 7.17
N GLU A 79 14.19 19.03 6.86
CA GLU A 79 15.60 19.12 6.48
C GLU A 79 15.81 19.92 5.19
N ASN A 80 14.87 19.81 4.24
CA ASN A 80 14.94 20.51 2.97
C ASN A 80 14.16 21.83 2.95
N ALA A 81 13.48 22.23 4.04
CA ALA A 81 12.62 23.42 4.06
C ALA A 81 13.34 24.69 3.60
N MET A 82 14.56 24.92 4.08
CA MET A 82 15.36 26.09 3.70
C MET A 82 15.77 26.07 2.22
N ARG A 83 16.04 24.88 1.66
CA ARG A 83 16.37 24.72 0.24
C ARG A 83 15.14 24.87 -0.66
N ILE A 84 13.99 24.36 -0.22
CA ILE A 84 12.71 24.48 -0.94
C ILE A 84 12.26 25.94 -1.02
N LEU A 85 12.57 26.75 0.01
CA LEU A 85 12.23 28.17 0.05
C LEU A 85 13.26 29.07 -0.65
N ASP A 86 14.45 28.54 -1.00
CA ASP A 86 15.48 29.28 -1.71
C ASP A 86 15.31 29.14 -3.23
N PRO A 87 14.97 30.22 -3.96
CA PRO A 87 14.78 30.19 -5.41
C PRO A 87 16.05 29.82 -6.19
N GLN A 88 17.23 29.89 -5.58
CA GLN A 88 18.51 29.59 -6.22
C GLN A 88 19.01 28.17 -5.94
N ALA A 89 18.38 27.43 -5.02
CA ALA A 89 18.75 26.06 -4.72
C ALA A 89 18.18 25.09 -5.76
N TRP A 90 19.02 24.19 -6.26
CA TRP A 90 18.55 23.08 -7.10
C TRP A 90 17.90 22.02 -6.21
N VAL A 91 16.59 21.82 -6.37
CA VAL A 91 15.79 20.83 -5.65
C VAL A 91 15.00 20.01 -6.66
N ASP A 92 14.98 18.69 -6.50
CA ASP A 92 14.16 17.83 -7.37
C ASP A 92 12.68 17.99 -6.99
N GLU A 93 11.93 18.70 -7.85
CA GLU A 93 10.49 18.95 -7.66
C GLU A 93 9.69 17.66 -7.51
N ARG A 94 10.10 16.57 -8.16
CA ARG A 94 9.39 15.28 -8.09
C ARG A 94 9.54 14.65 -6.71
N GLU A 95 10.73 14.73 -6.13
CA GLU A 95 11.01 14.18 -4.81
C GLU A 95 10.26 14.98 -3.73
N VAL A 96 10.27 16.32 -3.82
CA VAL A 96 9.50 17.18 -2.91
C VAL A 96 8.01 16.91 -3.01
N ARG A 97 7.46 16.79 -4.23
CA ARG A 97 6.03 16.50 -4.44
C ARG A 97 5.65 15.14 -3.87
N PHE A 98 6.52 14.14 -4.02
CA PHE A 98 6.32 12.81 -3.44
C PHE A 98 6.21 12.88 -1.91
N TYR A 99 7.20 13.48 -1.24
CA TYR A 99 7.20 13.56 0.22
C TYR A 99 6.13 14.49 0.76
N ALA A 100 5.79 15.58 0.06
CA ALA A 100 4.64 16.41 0.40
C ALA A 100 3.32 15.61 0.33
N GLY A 101 3.13 14.80 -0.71
CA GLY A 101 1.98 13.91 -0.83
C GLY A 101 1.92 12.87 0.29
N CYS A 102 3.05 12.23 0.59
CA CYS A 102 3.18 11.31 1.74
C CYS A 102 2.83 12.00 3.06
N PHE A 103 3.27 13.25 3.26
CA PHE A 103 2.96 14.00 4.47
C PHE A 103 1.46 14.30 4.60
N VAL A 104 0.80 14.70 3.51
CA VAL A 104 -0.66 14.90 3.50
C VAL A 104 -1.41 13.61 3.83
N ILE A 105 -0.98 12.48 3.24
CA ILE A 105 -1.56 11.15 3.53
C ILE A 105 -1.33 10.78 5.00
N LEU A 106 -0.14 11.03 5.55
CA LEU A 106 0.18 10.77 6.96
C LEU A 106 -0.75 11.57 7.87
N CYS A 107 -0.90 12.87 7.63
CA CYS A 107 -1.82 13.72 8.40
C CYS A 107 -3.27 13.22 8.31
N GLY A 108 -3.72 12.83 7.11
CA GLY A 108 -5.05 12.26 6.90
C GLY A 108 -5.26 10.95 7.67
N LEU A 109 -4.27 10.04 7.63
CA LEU A 109 -4.30 8.79 8.39
C LEU A 109 -4.28 9.03 9.90
N LEU A 110 -3.44 9.95 10.39
CA LEU A 110 -3.41 10.31 11.82
C LEU A 110 -4.75 10.87 12.30
N ALA A 111 -5.33 11.82 11.54
CA ALA A 111 -6.66 12.34 11.84
C ALA A 111 -7.70 11.20 11.87
N LEU A 112 -7.62 10.27 10.92
CA LEU A 112 -8.50 9.12 10.87
C LEU A 112 -8.29 8.15 12.03
N VAL A 113 -7.05 7.96 12.52
CA VAL A 113 -6.79 7.15 13.72
C VAL A 113 -7.51 7.70 14.94
N PHE A 114 -7.55 9.03 15.10
CA PHE A 114 -8.28 9.68 16.21
C PHE A 114 -9.80 9.56 16.08
N LEU A 115 -10.34 9.56 14.85
CA LEU A 115 -11.78 9.47 14.60
C LEU A 115 -12.30 8.02 14.60
N ASN A 116 -11.60 7.13 13.91
CA ASN A 116 -11.95 5.72 13.77
C ASN A 116 -10.68 4.91 13.42
N PRO A 117 -10.04 4.24 14.40
CA PRO A 117 -8.79 3.51 14.18
C PRO A 117 -8.97 2.32 13.22
N HIS A 118 -10.15 1.71 13.17
CA HIS A 118 -10.43 0.63 12.23
C HIS A 118 -10.45 1.14 10.79
N ALA A 119 -11.11 2.28 10.53
CA ALA A 119 -11.10 2.89 9.22
C ALA A 119 -9.69 3.28 8.79
N ALA A 120 -8.87 3.79 9.70
CA ALA A 120 -7.47 4.11 9.42
C ALA A 120 -6.65 2.88 8.98
N LEU A 121 -6.82 1.74 9.66
CA LEU A 121 -6.15 0.49 9.29
C LEU A 121 -6.62 -0.01 7.91
N VAL A 122 -7.93 0.04 7.63
CA VAL A 122 -8.48 -0.34 6.32
C VAL A 122 -7.93 0.55 5.20
N ILE A 123 -7.93 1.87 5.39
CA ILE A 123 -7.40 2.78 4.37
C ILE A 123 -5.90 2.57 4.20
N PHE A 124 -5.13 2.42 5.28
CA PHE A 124 -3.70 2.15 5.20
C PHE A 124 -3.40 0.86 4.44
N THR A 125 -4.13 -0.22 4.74
CA THR A 125 -3.94 -1.51 4.03
C THR A 125 -4.31 -1.41 2.56
N LEU A 126 -5.39 -0.71 2.20
CA LEU A 126 -5.74 -0.42 0.81
C LEU A 126 -4.63 0.38 0.10
N LEU A 127 -4.14 1.46 0.73
CA LEU A 127 -3.04 2.28 0.20
C LEU A 127 -1.77 1.44 -0.01
N ALA A 128 -1.45 0.54 0.92
CA ALA A 128 -0.32 -0.38 0.81
C ALA A 128 -0.50 -1.38 -0.35
N GLY A 129 -1.72 -1.87 -0.57
CA GLY A 129 -2.06 -2.71 -1.72
C GLY A 129 -1.98 -1.97 -3.05
N SER A 130 -2.29 -0.68 -3.05
CA SER A 130 -2.26 0.21 -4.23
C SER A 130 -1.01 1.09 -4.31
N ALA A 131 0.09 0.72 -3.64
CA ALA A 131 1.27 1.59 -3.53
C ALA A 131 1.86 1.97 -4.90
N GLN A 132 1.84 1.06 -5.87
CA GLN A 132 2.27 1.33 -7.26
C GLN A 132 1.44 2.44 -7.92
N PHE A 133 0.11 2.42 -7.77
CA PHE A 133 -0.75 3.50 -8.29
C PHE A 133 -0.51 4.81 -7.56
N LEU A 134 -0.33 4.74 -6.24
CA LEU A 134 -0.06 5.90 -5.41
C LEU A 134 1.24 6.61 -5.82
N TRP A 135 2.32 5.85 -6.08
CA TRP A 135 3.58 6.43 -6.54
C TRP A 135 3.47 7.10 -7.90
N ARG A 136 2.71 6.52 -8.84
CA ARG A 136 2.47 7.13 -10.17
C ARG A 136 1.60 8.39 -10.10
N PHE A 137 0.72 8.49 -9.11
CA PHE A 137 -0.08 9.69 -8.91
C PHE A 137 0.76 10.83 -8.30
N LEU A 138 1.69 10.47 -7.42
CA LEU A 138 2.56 11.45 -6.73
C LEU A 138 3.75 11.92 -7.58
N VAL A 139 4.21 11.18 -8.59
CA VAL A 139 5.41 11.46 -9.43
C VAL A 139 5.11 11.32 -10.91
#